data_AF-A0A1D6QC07-F1
#
_entry.id   AF-A0A1D6QC07-F1
#
_cell.length_a   1.000
_cell.length_b   1.000
_cell.length_c   1.000
_cell.angle_alpha   90.00
_cell.angle_beta   90.00
_cell.angle_gamma   90.00
#
_symmetry.space_group_name_H-M   'P 1'
#
loop_
_entity.id
_entity.type
_entity.pdbx_description
1 polymer ?
#
loop_
_entity_poly.entity_id
_entity_poly.type
_entity_poly.pdbx_seq_one_letter_code
_entity_poly.pdbx_strand_id
1 'polypeptide(L)'
;MCVEGLDDAAGTLAFGDHENDRRDGAAMERVCENNFVPFIRSGEWSDIGGRDYMEDAHVCISDLAKNFGSNSVDDEVISFYGVFDGHNGKDAAHYVRDNLPRVIVEDADFPLELEKVVKRSFVQTDSKFAEKFSHHKGLCSGTTALTAMIFGRSLLVANAGDCRAVLSRRGTAIEMSKDHRPCCMNERKRVESLGGYVDDGYLNGQLAVTRALGDWHLEVMKGTGRAGGGGAGGGPLSAEPELKMVTLSKDDEFLIIGSDGVWDSFSSQNAV
;
A
#
# COMPACT_ATOMS: atom_id res chain seq x y z
N MET A 1 -12.05 -5.49 4.49
CA MET A 1 -12.59 -5.77 3.14
C MET A 1 -12.86 -7.25 3.02
N CYS A 2 -13.99 -7.68 2.48
CA CYS A 2 -14.28 -9.09 2.20
C CYS A 2 -14.13 -9.40 0.71
N VAL A 3 -13.60 -10.59 0.42
CA VAL A 3 -13.42 -11.14 -0.92
C VAL A 3 -14.38 -12.32 -1.05
N GLU A 4 -15.41 -12.17 -1.90
CA GLU A 4 -16.33 -13.26 -2.27
C GLU A 4 -16.13 -13.57 -3.76
N GLY A 5 -16.50 -14.73 -4.27
CA GLY A 5 -16.50 -14.97 -5.73
C GLY A 5 -17.46 -16.06 -6.14
N LEU A 6 -17.86 -16.02 -7.41
CA LEU A 6 -18.67 -17.05 -8.05
C LEU A 6 -17.75 -17.97 -8.84
N ASP A 7 -17.91 -19.28 -8.65
CA ASP A 7 -17.33 -20.28 -9.55
C ASP A 7 -18.20 -20.34 -10.81
N ASP A 8 -17.73 -19.82 -11.95
CA ASP A 8 -18.30 -20.24 -13.22
C ASP A 8 -17.92 -21.71 -13.42
N ALA A 9 -18.94 -22.58 -13.45
CA ALA A 9 -18.78 -24.01 -13.59
C ALA A 9 -17.79 -24.34 -14.73
N ALA A 10 -16.76 -25.12 -14.39
CA ALA A 10 -15.70 -25.53 -15.28
C ALA A 10 -16.24 -26.00 -16.64
N GLY A 11 -16.04 -25.19 -17.67
CA GLY A 11 -16.28 -25.60 -19.05
C GLY A 11 -15.22 -26.61 -19.45
N THR A 12 -15.55 -27.90 -19.40
CA THR A 12 -14.69 -28.96 -19.95
C THR A 12 -14.65 -28.82 -21.48
N LEU A 13 -13.59 -28.20 -22.00
CA LEU A 13 -13.28 -28.26 -23.43
C LEU A 13 -12.68 -29.64 -23.74
N ALA A 14 -13.56 -30.59 -24.06
CA ALA A 14 -13.16 -31.86 -24.64
C ALA A 14 -12.77 -31.62 -26.11
N PHE A 15 -11.47 -31.55 -26.40
CA PHE A 15 -10.96 -31.68 -27.76
C PHE A 15 -11.07 -33.16 -28.16
N GLY A 16 -12.09 -33.47 -28.96
CA GLY A 16 -12.18 -34.76 -29.63
C GLY A 16 -11.35 -34.72 -30.90
N ASP A 17 -10.20 -35.38 -30.90
CA ASP A 17 -9.50 -35.73 -32.14
C ASP A 17 -9.32 -37.24 -32.24
N HIS A 18 -9.64 -37.72 -33.43
CA HIS A 18 -9.75 -39.11 -33.84
C HIS A 18 -8.46 -39.93 -33.66
N GLU A 19 -8.67 -41.14 -33.14
CA GLU A 19 -7.99 -42.40 -33.49
C GLU A 19 -6.45 -42.46 -33.56
N ASN A 20 -5.94 -43.21 -32.56
CA ASN A 20 -5.01 -44.33 -32.74
C ASN A 20 -3.51 -43.99 -32.85
N ASP A 21 -2.81 -43.89 -31.72
CA ASP A 21 -1.66 -44.75 -31.45
C ASP A 21 -1.28 -44.77 -29.96
N ARG A 22 -0.78 -45.91 -29.51
CA ARG A 22 -0.41 -46.23 -28.13
C ARG A 22 0.83 -45.45 -27.70
N ARG A 23 0.77 -44.80 -26.53
CA ARG A 23 1.88 -44.72 -25.55
C ARG A 23 1.43 -44.03 -24.26
N ASP A 24 1.69 -44.71 -23.14
CA ASP A 24 1.48 -44.22 -21.78
C ASP A 24 2.21 -42.88 -21.56
N GLY A 25 1.46 -41.80 -21.50
CA GLY A 25 1.89 -40.51 -20.99
C GLY A 25 0.76 -39.99 -20.12
N ALA A 26 0.97 -39.94 -18.80
CA ALA A 26 0.04 -39.36 -17.86
C ALA A 26 -0.32 -37.94 -18.33
N ALA A 27 -1.52 -37.77 -18.87
CA ALA A 27 -2.08 -36.48 -19.19
C ALA A 27 -2.22 -35.73 -17.87
N MET A 28 -1.26 -34.84 -17.60
CA MET A 28 -1.36 -33.89 -16.51
C MET A 28 -2.48 -32.93 -16.90
N GLU A 29 -3.70 -33.28 -16.47
CA GLU A 29 -4.90 -32.48 -16.60
C GLU A 29 -4.63 -31.15 -15.89
N ARG A 30 -4.20 -30.13 -16.66
CA ARG A 30 -4.20 -28.76 -16.19
C ARG A 30 -5.66 -28.35 -16.09
N VAL A 31 -6.25 -28.66 -14.94
CA VAL A 31 -7.49 -28.02 -14.51
C VAL A 31 -7.18 -26.53 -14.56
N CYS A 32 -7.75 -25.82 -15.53
CA CYS A 32 -7.80 -24.38 -15.53
C CYS A 32 -8.67 -24.01 -14.32
N GLU A 33 -8.07 -23.92 -13.14
CA GLU A 33 -8.77 -23.56 -11.91
C GLU A 33 -9.29 -22.12 -12.05
N ASN A 34 -10.55 -22.08 -12.46
CA ASN A 34 -11.61 -21.18 -12.05
C ASN A 34 -11.49 -19.72 -12.51
N ASN A 35 -12.54 -19.28 -13.22
CA ASN A 35 -12.92 -17.89 -13.49
C ASN A 35 -13.31 -17.14 -12.20
N PHE A 36 -12.55 -17.30 -11.12
CA PHE A 36 -12.83 -16.61 -9.87
C PHE A 36 -12.66 -15.10 -10.08
N VAL A 37 -13.76 -14.34 -10.09
CA VAL A 37 -13.71 -12.87 -10.08
C VAL A 37 -14.17 -12.42 -8.69
N PRO A 38 -13.32 -11.69 -7.93
CA PRO A 38 -13.69 -11.29 -6.59
C PRO A 38 -14.75 -10.19 -6.62
N PHE A 39 -15.83 -10.40 -5.86
CA PHE A 39 -16.77 -9.38 -5.43
C PHE A 39 -16.27 -8.76 -4.12
N ILE A 40 -16.00 -7.45 -4.17
CA ILE A 40 -15.37 -6.72 -3.07
C ILE A 40 -16.44 -5.99 -2.26
N ARG A 41 -16.43 -6.18 -0.94
CA ARG A 41 -17.14 -5.32 0.02
C ARG A 41 -16.15 -4.71 0.99
N SER A 42 -16.33 -3.44 1.32
CA SER A 42 -15.46 -2.72 2.25
C SER A 42 -16.26 -2.09 3.38
N GLY A 43 -15.59 -2.00 4.52
CA GLY A 43 -16.03 -1.22 5.68
C GLY A 43 -14.81 -0.51 6.24
N GLU A 44 -15.06 0.61 6.91
CA GLU A 44 -14.05 1.46 7.52
C GLU A 44 -14.47 1.81 8.94
N TRP A 45 -13.48 2.01 9.80
CA TRP A 45 -13.68 2.42 11.18
C TRP A 45 -12.48 3.25 11.63
N SER A 46 -12.73 4.23 12.48
CA SER A 46 -11.70 5.06 13.09
C SER A 46 -12.09 5.39 14.52
N ASP A 47 -11.14 5.34 15.45
CA ASP A 47 -11.33 5.74 16.84
C ASP A 47 -10.10 6.55 17.28
N ILE A 48 -10.34 7.69 17.92
CA ILE A 48 -9.27 8.55 18.47
C ILE A 48 -8.65 7.93 19.74
N GLY A 49 -9.35 7.00 20.38
CA GLY A 49 -8.92 6.38 21.62
C GLY A 49 -8.64 7.42 22.70
N GLY A 50 -7.45 7.36 23.29
CA GLY A 50 -7.01 8.28 24.36
C GLY A 50 -6.24 9.51 23.88
N ARG A 51 -6.16 9.78 22.57
CA ARG A 51 -5.41 10.93 22.03
C ARG A 51 -6.26 12.21 22.07
N ASP A 52 -5.60 13.37 22.17
CA ASP A 52 -6.26 14.67 22.17
C ASP A 52 -6.75 15.09 20.77
N TYR A 53 -6.08 14.60 19.72
CA TYR A 53 -6.38 14.92 18.33
C TYR A 53 -6.38 13.66 17.47
N MET A 54 -7.35 13.60 16.55
CA MET A 54 -7.39 12.59 15.49
C MET A 54 -6.56 13.10 14.31
N GLU A 55 -5.36 12.55 14.15
CA GLU A 55 -4.42 12.88 13.09
C GLU A 55 -4.45 11.83 11.97
N ASP A 56 -4.89 10.61 12.27
CA ASP A 56 -5.11 9.55 11.31
C ASP A 56 -6.20 9.92 10.29
N ALA A 57 -6.07 9.35 9.09
CA ALA A 57 -7.05 9.45 8.03
C ALA A 57 -7.16 8.14 7.26
N HIS A 58 -8.31 7.90 6.65
CA HIS A 58 -8.52 6.75 5.78
C HIS A 58 -9.39 7.13 4.59
N VAL A 59 -9.43 6.25 3.58
CA VAL A 59 -10.29 6.42 2.41
C VAL A 59 -10.66 5.08 1.79
N CYS A 60 -11.93 4.93 1.38
CA CYS A 60 -12.42 3.82 0.56
C CYS A 60 -13.01 4.37 -0.75
N ILE A 61 -12.47 3.96 -1.89
CA ILE A 61 -12.96 4.33 -3.23
C ILE A 61 -13.20 3.04 -4.01
N SER A 62 -14.46 2.72 -4.32
CA SER A 62 -14.79 1.48 -5.02
C SER A 62 -14.35 1.48 -6.49
N ASP A 63 -14.34 2.64 -7.13
CA ASP A 63 -13.93 2.83 -8.53
C ASP A 63 -13.10 4.10 -8.65
N LEU A 64 -11.78 3.91 -8.69
CA LEU A 64 -10.79 4.96 -8.64
C LEU A 64 -10.84 5.85 -9.89
N ALA A 65 -10.98 5.26 -11.08
CA ALA A 65 -11.04 6.02 -12.34
C ALA A 65 -12.29 6.90 -12.38
N LYS A 66 -13.46 6.32 -12.08
CA LYS A 66 -14.73 7.04 -12.05
C LYS A 66 -14.75 8.15 -11.01
N ASN A 67 -14.13 7.94 -9.85
CA ASN A 67 -14.08 8.94 -8.78
C ASN A 67 -13.38 10.25 -9.21
N PHE A 68 -12.45 10.18 -10.17
CA PHE A 68 -11.73 11.34 -10.70
C PHE A 68 -12.12 11.70 -12.14
N GLY A 69 -13.22 11.16 -12.66
CA GLY A 69 -13.71 11.46 -14.01
C GLY A 69 -12.82 10.94 -15.13
N SER A 70 -11.96 9.95 -14.84
CA SER A 70 -11.22 9.23 -15.86
C SER A 70 -12.08 8.07 -16.39
N ASN A 71 -11.99 7.78 -17.69
CA ASN A 71 -12.66 6.62 -18.27
C ASN A 71 -11.92 5.35 -17.85
N SER A 72 -12.63 4.34 -17.36
CA SER A 72 -12.08 2.99 -17.19
C SER A 72 -11.69 2.44 -18.57
N VAL A 73 -10.44 2.03 -18.71
CA VAL A 73 -10.01 1.22 -19.86
C VAL A 73 -10.59 -0.18 -19.63
N ASP A 74 -11.36 -0.69 -20.59
CA ASP A 74 -11.88 -2.06 -20.63
C ASP A 74 -12.80 -2.50 -19.46
N ASP A 75 -13.58 -1.58 -18.88
CA ASP A 75 -14.48 -1.86 -17.74
C ASP A 75 -13.80 -2.46 -16.49
N GLU A 76 -12.45 -2.46 -16.44
CA GLU A 76 -11.71 -2.93 -15.27
C GLU A 76 -11.76 -1.90 -14.15
N VAL A 77 -12.59 -2.19 -13.14
CA VAL A 77 -12.74 -1.38 -11.95
C VAL A 77 -11.52 -1.57 -11.04
N ILE A 78 -10.84 -0.47 -10.71
CA ILE A 78 -9.79 -0.43 -9.70
C ILE A 78 -10.38 0.15 -8.43
N SER A 79 -10.51 -0.68 -7.40
CA SER A 79 -10.83 -0.19 -6.05
C SER A 79 -9.56 0.26 -5.33
N PHE A 80 -9.66 1.31 -4.51
CA PHE A 80 -8.57 1.92 -3.78
C PHE A 80 -8.95 2.10 -2.32
N TYR A 81 -8.06 1.67 -1.44
CA TYR A 81 -8.20 1.81 0.01
C TYR A 81 -6.92 2.39 0.57
N GLY A 82 -7.02 3.32 1.52
CA GLY A 82 -5.87 3.95 2.14
C GLY A 82 -6.05 4.13 3.64
N VAL A 83 -4.97 3.92 4.39
CA VAL A 83 -4.81 4.29 5.81
C VAL A 83 -3.56 5.14 5.93
N PHE A 84 -3.69 6.27 6.61
CA PHE A 84 -2.66 7.29 6.78
C PHE A 84 -2.58 7.64 8.25
N ASP A 85 -1.63 7.04 8.97
CA ASP A 85 -1.37 7.30 10.39
C ASP A 85 -0.64 8.64 10.49
N GLY A 86 -1.24 9.64 11.13
CA GLY A 86 -0.76 11.03 11.12
C GLY A 86 -0.01 11.38 12.39
N HIS A 87 1.01 12.25 12.28
CA HIS A 87 1.74 12.76 13.45
C HIS A 87 2.16 14.23 13.27
N ASN A 88 2.28 14.95 14.39
CA ASN A 88 2.70 16.36 14.45
C ASN A 88 1.78 17.30 13.63
N GLY A 89 0.49 16.99 13.55
CA GLY A 89 -0.54 17.66 12.79
C GLY A 89 -1.20 16.76 11.76
N LYS A 90 -2.50 16.94 11.53
CA LYS A 90 -3.29 16.15 10.56
C LYS A 90 -3.05 16.50 9.08
N ASP A 91 -2.33 17.58 8.78
CA ASP A 91 -2.27 18.13 7.42
C ASP A 91 -1.65 17.16 6.42
N ALA A 92 -0.60 16.41 6.82
CA ALA A 92 0.02 15.41 5.97
C ALA A 92 -0.93 14.25 5.65
N ALA A 93 -1.52 13.62 6.67
CA ALA A 93 -2.48 12.53 6.51
C ALA A 93 -3.67 12.94 5.63
N HIS A 94 -4.27 14.11 5.89
CA HIS A 94 -5.36 14.64 5.08
C HIS A 94 -4.93 14.94 3.65
N TYR A 95 -3.76 15.53 3.46
CA TYR A 95 -3.26 15.83 2.12
C TYR A 95 -3.03 14.56 1.31
N VAL A 96 -2.39 13.55 1.89
CA VAL A 96 -2.14 12.27 1.22
C VAL A 96 -3.47 11.58 0.90
N ARG A 97 -4.42 11.51 1.85
CA ARG A 97 -5.78 10.99 1.62
C ARG A 97 -6.45 11.63 0.41
N ASP A 98 -6.40 12.96 0.32
CA ASP A 98 -7.15 13.72 -0.67
C ASP A 98 -6.44 13.78 -2.05
N ASN A 99 -5.12 13.61 -2.10
CA ASN A 99 -4.33 13.85 -3.32
C ASN A 99 -3.67 12.60 -3.89
N LEU A 100 -3.22 11.65 -3.08
CA LEU A 100 -2.55 10.43 -3.59
C LEU A 100 -3.42 9.66 -4.59
N PRO A 101 -4.73 9.40 -4.34
CA PRO A 101 -5.58 8.70 -5.29
C PRO A 101 -5.68 9.43 -6.64
N ARG A 102 -5.72 10.77 -6.59
CA ARG A 102 -5.76 11.62 -7.78
C ARG A 102 -4.45 11.58 -8.56
N VAL A 103 -3.31 11.66 -7.86
CA VAL A 103 -1.97 11.59 -8.48
C VAL A 103 -1.76 10.25 -9.19
N ILE A 104 -2.33 9.16 -8.66
CA ILE A 104 -2.32 7.85 -9.33
C ILE A 104 -3.13 7.88 -10.64
N VAL A 105 -4.35 8.44 -10.62
CA VAL A 105 -5.22 8.45 -11.81
C VAL A 105 -4.75 9.40 -12.90
N GLU A 106 -4.15 10.53 -12.52
CA GLU A 106 -3.62 11.53 -13.48
C GLU A 106 -2.28 11.10 -14.10
N ASP A 107 -1.74 9.96 -13.69
CA ASP A 107 -0.50 9.43 -14.21
C ASP A 107 -0.66 8.89 -15.64
N ALA A 108 0.28 9.22 -16.53
CA ALA A 108 0.21 8.87 -17.94
C ALA A 108 0.22 7.35 -18.21
N ASP A 109 0.81 6.55 -17.31
CA ASP A 109 0.80 5.10 -17.49
C ASP A 109 -0.44 4.45 -16.84
N PHE A 110 -1.25 5.15 -16.04
CA PHE A 110 -2.46 4.58 -15.43
C PHE A 110 -3.55 4.23 -16.48
N PRO A 111 -4.26 3.08 -16.36
CA PRO A 111 -4.16 2.05 -15.32
C PRO A 111 -3.12 0.96 -15.59
N LEU A 112 -2.25 1.12 -16.58
CA LEU A 112 -1.15 0.20 -16.87
C LEU A 112 0.00 0.41 -15.87
N GLU A 113 0.88 -0.60 -15.75
CA GLU A 113 2.09 -0.52 -14.93
C GLU A 113 1.87 -0.02 -13.48
N LEU A 114 0.76 -0.43 -12.83
CA LEU A 114 0.34 0.09 -11.52
C LEU A 114 1.43 0.11 -10.45
N GLU A 115 2.32 -0.89 -10.41
CA GLU A 115 3.46 -0.88 -9.49
C GLU A 115 4.35 0.36 -9.68
N LYS A 116 4.67 0.71 -10.93
CA LYS A 116 5.48 1.90 -11.25
C LYS A 116 4.71 3.18 -10.94
N VAL A 117 3.44 3.24 -11.36
CA VAL A 117 2.54 4.38 -11.11
C VAL A 117 2.48 4.66 -9.61
N VAL A 118 2.04 3.69 -8.80
CA VAL A 118 1.85 3.87 -7.35
C VAL A 118 3.14 4.28 -6.67
N LYS A 119 4.26 3.64 -7.00
CA LYS A 119 5.57 3.96 -6.42
C LYS A 119 5.97 5.42 -6.65
N ARG A 120 5.84 5.93 -7.88
CA ARG A 120 6.17 7.35 -8.17
C ARG A 120 5.10 8.30 -7.64
N SER A 121 3.83 7.91 -7.60
CA SER A 121 2.75 8.73 -7.07
C SER A 121 2.94 9.05 -5.59
N PHE A 122 3.47 8.14 -4.78
CA PHE A 122 3.85 8.43 -3.38
C PHE A 122 4.89 9.55 -3.29
N VAL A 123 6.01 9.41 -4.01
CA VAL A 123 7.10 10.40 -4.02
C VAL A 123 6.64 11.75 -4.60
N GLN A 124 5.82 11.72 -5.65
CA GLN A 124 5.24 12.92 -6.25
C GLN A 124 4.25 13.60 -5.29
N THR A 125 3.44 12.84 -4.57
CA THR A 125 2.50 13.38 -3.57
C THR A 125 3.26 14.04 -2.42
N ASP A 126 4.34 13.42 -1.94
CA ASP A 126 5.22 14.01 -0.91
C ASP A 126 5.87 15.32 -1.39
N SER A 127 6.35 15.34 -2.63
CA SER A 127 6.93 16.55 -3.24
C SER A 127 5.90 17.67 -3.40
N LYS A 128 4.67 17.34 -3.85
CA LYS A 128 3.57 18.31 -3.97
C LYS A 128 3.11 18.84 -2.61
N PHE A 129 3.15 18.02 -1.56
CA PHE A 129 2.91 18.47 -0.18
C PHE A 129 3.95 19.50 0.24
N ALA A 130 5.24 19.21 0.03
CA ALA A 130 6.33 20.14 0.33
C ALA A 130 6.17 21.49 -0.38
N GLU A 131 5.83 21.47 -1.67
CA GLU A 131 5.61 22.67 -2.47
C GLU A 131 4.44 23.49 -1.93
N LYS A 132 3.27 22.84 -1.72
CA LYS A 132 2.05 23.49 -1.26
C LYS A 132 2.23 24.17 0.10
N PHE A 133 2.97 23.54 1.00
CA PHE A 133 3.14 24.00 2.37
C PHE A 133 4.49 24.69 2.63
N SER A 134 5.29 24.96 1.60
CA SER A 134 6.59 25.64 1.70
C SER A 134 6.56 27.00 2.42
N HIS A 135 5.42 27.69 2.40
CA HIS A 135 5.22 28.98 3.07
C HIS A 135 4.63 28.87 4.49
N HIS A 136 4.18 27.68 4.90
CA HIS A 136 3.64 27.43 6.24
C HIS A 136 4.78 27.19 7.23
N LYS A 137 5.34 28.29 7.76
CA LYS A 137 6.38 28.24 8.78
C LYS A 137 5.86 27.50 10.03
N GLY A 138 6.51 26.40 10.37
CA GLY A 138 6.15 25.56 11.52
C GLY A 138 5.27 24.36 11.20
N LEU A 139 4.94 24.10 9.93
CA LEU A 139 4.31 22.84 9.58
C LEU A 139 5.32 21.70 9.72
N CYS A 140 5.09 20.85 10.71
CA CYS A 140 5.94 19.71 11.02
C CYS A 140 5.24 18.37 10.78
N SER A 141 4.02 18.38 10.24
CA SER A 141 3.21 17.17 10.10
C SER A 141 3.82 16.18 9.13
N GLY A 142 3.70 14.91 9.51
CA GLY A 142 4.04 13.76 8.70
C GLY A 142 2.96 12.70 8.81
N THR A 143 3.06 11.69 7.97
CA THR A 143 2.12 10.57 7.98
C THR A 143 2.74 9.33 7.37
N THR A 144 2.38 8.17 7.91
CA THR A 144 2.53 6.92 7.17
C THR A 144 1.52 6.86 6.02
N ALA A 145 1.73 5.95 5.08
CA ALA A 145 0.76 5.70 4.04
C ALA A 145 0.79 4.22 3.66
N LEU A 146 -0.34 3.55 3.88
CA LEU A 146 -0.60 2.23 3.35
C LEU A 146 -1.79 2.29 2.42
N THR A 147 -1.61 1.80 1.20
CA THR A 147 -2.69 1.69 0.22
C THR A 147 -2.86 0.27 -0.27
N ALA A 148 -4.09 -0.16 -0.48
CA ALA A 148 -4.44 -1.41 -1.13
C ALA A 148 -5.29 -1.12 -2.37
N MET A 149 -4.92 -1.70 -3.50
CA MET A 149 -5.65 -1.58 -4.76
C MET A 149 -6.04 -2.96 -5.27
N ILE A 150 -7.32 -3.14 -5.62
CA ILE A 150 -7.80 -4.38 -6.25
C ILE A 150 -8.30 -4.09 -7.64
N PHE A 151 -7.80 -4.85 -8.61
CA PHE A 151 -8.11 -4.75 -10.03
C PHE A 151 -8.14 -6.17 -10.62
N GLY A 152 -9.30 -6.57 -11.13
CA GLY A 152 -9.57 -7.96 -11.47
C GLY A 152 -9.30 -8.89 -10.27
N ARG A 153 -8.33 -9.79 -10.39
CA ARG A 153 -7.89 -10.70 -9.31
C ARG A 153 -6.61 -10.24 -8.62
N SER A 154 -6.08 -9.09 -8.96
CA SER A 154 -4.80 -8.63 -8.44
C SER A 154 -5.04 -7.74 -7.22
N LEU A 155 -4.34 -8.03 -6.13
CA LEU A 155 -4.22 -7.16 -4.97
C LEU A 155 -2.81 -6.59 -4.94
N LEU A 156 -2.69 -5.27 -5.07
CA LEU A 156 -1.45 -4.51 -4.91
C LEU A 156 -1.51 -3.75 -3.58
N VAL A 157 -0.56 -4.03 -2.69
CA VAL A 157 -0.36 -3.27 -1.46
C VAL A 157 0.92 -2.45 -1.57
N ALA A 158 0.83 -1.17 -1.22
CA ALA A 158 1.97 -0.26 -1.11
C ALA A 158 2.03 0.29 0.31
N ASN A 159 3.19 0.18 0.97
CA ASN A 159 3.37 0.63 2.35
C ASN A 159 4.58 1.55 2.49
N ALA A 160 4.39 2.72 3.11
CA ALA A 160 5.43 3.62 3.56
C ALA A 160 5.13 4.01 5.02
N GLY A 161 5.79 3.35 5.97
CA GLY A 161 5.53 3.49 7.41
C GLY A 161 5.18 2.14 8.05
N ASP A 162 4.51 2.18 9.19
CA ASP A 162 4.22 1.02 10.04
C ASP A 162 2.72 0.73 10.22
N CYS A 163 1.88 1.30 9.35
CA CYS A 163 0.62 0.65 9.01
C CYS A 163 0.87 -0.76 8.47
N ARG A 164 -0.08 -1.67 8.69
CA ARG A 164 0.01 -3.05 8.22
C ARG A 164 -1.22 -3.50 7.44
N ALA A 165 -0.97 -4.29 6.41
CA ALA A 165 -1.97 -5.02 5.63
C ALA A 165 -1.85 -6.52 5.89
N VAL A 166 -2.95 -7.19 6.20
CA VAL A 166 -3.02 -8.62 6.47
C VAL A 166 -4.18 -9.24 5.69
N LEU A 167 -3.85 -10.19 4.81
CA LEU A 167 -4.80 -10.97 4.02
C LEU A 167 -5.11 -12.28 4.76
N SER A 168 -6.38 -12.57 5.03
CA SER A 168 -6.80 -13.89 5.49
C SER A 168 -6.91 -14.84 4.31
N ARG A 169 -6.16 -15.95 4.37
CA ARG A 169 -6.28 -17.07 3.44
C ARG A 169 -6.58 -18.34 4.22
N ARG A 170 -7.82 -18.83 4.13
CA ARG A 170 -8.32 -20.00 4.89
C ARG A 170 -7.97 -19.91 6.39
N GLY A 171 -8.24 -18.75 7.01
CA GLY A 171 -7.92 -18.46 8.41
C GLY A 171 -6.43 -18.31 8.73
N THR A 172 -5.53 -18.33 7.74
CA THR A 172 -4.10 -18.04 7.94
C THR A 172 -3.81 -16.59 7.57
N ALA A 173 -3.14 -15.86 8.45
CA ALA A 173 -2.72 -14.49 8.19
C ALA A 173 -1.51 -14.43 7.24
N ILE A 174 -1.69 -13.74 6.11
CA ILE A 174 -0.64 -13.42 5.15
C ILE A 174 -0.35 -11.92 5.24
N GLU A 175 0.81 -11.57 5.79
CA GLU A 175 1.25 -10.17 5.84
C GLU A 175 1.54 -9.65 4.44
N MET A 176 0.79 -8.63 4.03
CA MET A 176 0.87 -8.00 2.73
C MET A 176 1.77 -6.75 2.71
N SER A 177 2.24 -6.32 3.88
CA SER A 177 3.24 -5.26 4.02
C SER A 177 4.26 -5.64 5.11
N LYS A 178 5.36 -4.90 5.17
CA LYS A 178 6.29 -4.92 6.30
C LYS A 178 6.29 -3.56 6.96
N ASP A 179 6.32 -3.55 8.28
CA ASP A 179 6.42 -2.31 9.05
C ASP A 179 7.80 -1.68 8.83
N HIS A 180 7.84 -0.36 8.63
CA HIS A 180 9.07 0.38 8.39
C HIS A 180 9.55 1.12 9.65
N ARG A 181 9.89 0.38 10.70
CA ARG A 181 10.38 0.92 11.97
C ARG A 181 11.92 0.87 12.08
N PRO A 182 12.57 1.77 12.85
CA PRO A 182 14.02 1.73 13.08
C PRO A 182 14.56 0.42 13.67
N CYS A 183 13.72 -0.36 14.36
CA CYS A 183 14.06 -1.68 14.88
C CYS A 183 14.11 -2.78 13.79
N CYS A 184 13.55 -2.54 12.60
CA CYS A 184 13.56 -3.48 11.48
C CYS A 184 14.95 -3.50 10.83
N MET A 185 15.62 -4.65 10.82
CA MET A 185 17.02 -4.75 10.39
C MET A 185 17.29 -4.29 8.95
N ASN A 186 16.35 -4.49 8.02
CA ASN A 186 16.51 -4.03 6.65
C ASN A 186 16.42 -2.50 6.56
N GLU A 187 15.47 -1.90 7.26
CA GLU A 187 15.33 -0.44 7.30
C GLU A 187 16.48 0.21 8.07
N ARG A 188 16.93 -0.38 9.18
CA ARG A 188 18.12 0.08 9.90
C ARG A 188 19.34 0.15 9.00
N LYS A 189 19.63 -0.92 8.24
CA LYS A 189 20.73 -0.94 7.28
C LYS A 189 20.58 0.14 6.20
N ARG A 190 19.36 0.33 5.67
CA ARG A 190 19.08 1.38 4.68
C ARG A 190 19.35 2.76 5.26
N VAL A 191 18.80 3.06 6.43
CA VAL A 191 18.97 4.33 7.16
C VAL A 191 20.44 4.62 7.42
N GLU A 192 21.18 3.66 7.98
CA GLU A 192 22.61 3.82 8.30
C GLU A 192 23.46 4.01 7.02
N SER A 193 23.10 3.36 5.90
CA SER A 193 23.78 3.56 4.61
C SER A 193 23.55 4.94 3.99
N LEU A 194 22.49 5.63 4.39
CA LEU A 194 22.11 6.98 3.93
C LEU A 194 22.51 8.06 4.95
N GLY A 195 23.38 7.74 5.91
CA GLY A 195 23.91 8.70 6.90
C GLY A 195 22.95 9.00 8.06
N GLY A 196 21.83 8.29 8.16
CA GLY A 196 20.99 8.32 9.37
C GLY A 196 21.53 7.39 10.46
N TYR A 197 20.92 7.47 11.64
CA TYR A 197 21.22 6.58 12.77
C TYR A 197 19.92 6.27 13.54
N VAL A 198 19.96 5.24 14.37
CA VAL A 198 18.87 4.90 15.29
C VAL A 198 19.31 5.24 16.70
N ASP A 199 18.54 6.08 17.37
CA ASP A 199 18.75 6.49 18.76
C ASP A 199 17.48 6.28 19.57
N ASP A 200 17.58 5.52 20.66
CA ASP A 200 16.46 5.06 21.50
C ASP A 200 15.22 4.51 20.74
N GLY A 201 15.46 3.84 19.60
CA GLY A 201 14.39 3.29 18.76
C GLY A 201 13.78 4.28 17.76
N TYR A 202 14.28 5.51 17.69
CA TYR A 202 13.83 6.56 16.76
C TYR A 202 14.88 6.83 15.67
N LEU A 203 14.41 7.06 14.44
CA LEU A 203 15.22 7.57 13.33
C LEU A 203 15.78 8.95 13.69
N ASN A 204 17.11 9.05 13.73
CA ASN A 204 17.88 10.21 14.16
C ASN A 204 17.41 10.80 15.52
N GLY A 205 16.84 9.96 16.39
CA GLY A 205 16.27 10.38 17.68
C GLY A 205 14.95 11.16 17.59
N GLN A 206 14.27 11.15 16.44
CA GLN A 206 13.11 12.02 16.17
C GLN A 206 11.84 11.31 15.69
N LEU A 207 11.93 10.28 14.83
CA LEU A 207 10.76 9.63 14.24
C LEU A 207 10.69 8.14 14.56
N ALA A 208 9.51 7.64 14.93
CA ALA A 208 9.29 6.21 15.20
C ALA A 208 9.22 5.35 13.92
N VAL A 209 9.16 6.00 12.76
CA VAL A 209 9.12 5.37 11.43
C VAL A 209 10.31 5.81 10.58
N THR A 210 10.69 4.95 9.64
CA THR A 210 11.79 5.18 8.69
C THR A 210 11.30 5.57 7.29
N ARG A 211 9.99 5.47 7.08
CA ARG A 211 9.30 5.91 5.86
C ARG A 211 8.05 6.68 6.23
N ALA A 212 7.87 7.85 5.60
CA ALA A 212 6.72 8.72 5.80
C ALA A 212 6.63 9.75 4.66
N LEU A 213 5.42 10.26 4.46
CA LEU A 213 5.13 11.46 3.66
C LEU A 213 4.97 12.65 4.61
N GLY A 214 5.31 13.87 4.17
CA GLY A 214 5.41 15.03 5.06
C GLY A 214 6.75 15.11 5.76
N ASP A 215 6.82 15.58 7.01
CA ASP A 215 8.06 15.74 7.80
C ASP A 215 9.14 16.62 7.13
N TRP A 216 8.73 17.56 6.27
CA TRP A 216 9.68 18.37 5.48
C TRP A 216 10.50 19.37 6.29
N HIS A 217 10.14 19.62 7.55
CA HIS A 217 10.97 20.35 8.50
C HIS A 217 12.30 19.63 8.81
N LEU A 218 12.38 18.33 8.49
CA LEU A 218 13.53 17.46 8.69
C LEU A 218 14.37 17.38 7.40
N GLU A 219 14.78 18.54 6.87
CA GLU A 219 15.45 18.68 5.56
C GLU A 219 16.67 17.74 5.38
N VAL A 220 17.44 17.53 6.46
CA VAL A 220 18.58 16.61 6.47
C VAL A 220 18.13 15.15 6.27
N MET A 221 16.96 14.76 6.81
CA MET A 221 16.43 13.41 6.69
C MET A 221 15.74 13.12 5.36
N LYS A 222 15.17 14.14 4.69
CA LYS A 222 14.61 14.00 3.33
C LYS A 222 15.67 14.00 2.22
N GLY A 223 16.92 14.38 2.55
CA GLY A 223 18.02 14.44 1.58
C GLY A 223 18.00 15.67 0.67
N THR A 224 17.16 16.68 0.96
CA THR A 224 17.06 17.93 0.19
C THR A 224 17.96 19.04 0.71
N GLY A 225 18.66 18.82 1.82
CA GLY A 225 19.59 19.76 2.42
C GLY A 225 20.61 20.30 1.40
N ARG A 226 20.40 21.56 0.98
CA ARG A 226 21.37 22.40 0.23
C ARG A 226 22.72 22.53 0.94
N ALA A 227 22.79 22.19 2.23
CA ALA A 227 24.02 22.17 3.01
C ALA A 227 24.81 20.85 2.78
N GLY A 228 25.44 20.73 1.62
CA GLY A 228 26.76 20.10 1.51
C GLY A 228 26.88 18.58 1.32
N GLY A 229 25.81 17.81 1.09
CA GLY A 229 26.00 16.36 0.95
C GLY A 229 24.86 15.50 0.40
N GLY A 230 23.77 16.09 -0.11
CA GLY A 230 22.68 15.34 -0.74
C GLY A 230 23.15 14.67 -2.04
N GLY A 231 23.79 13.50 -1.93
CA GLY A 231 24.02 12.62 -3.06
C GLY A 231 22.68 12.17 -3.65
N ALA A 232 22.70 11.73 -4.90
CA ALA A 232 21.51 11.26 -5.62
C ALA A 232 20.74 10.09 -4.94
N GLY A 233 21.22 9.57 -3.79
CA GLY A 233 20.65 8.45 -3.05
C GLY A 233 19.49 8.77 -2.11
N GLY A 234 19.05 10.04 -2.00
CA GLY A 234 18.00 10.45 -1.07
C GLY A 234 18.46 10.51 0.40
N GLY A 235 17.53 10.80 1.32
CA GLY A 235 17.79 10.83 2.76
C GLY A 235 17.27 9.58 3.49
N PRO A 236 17.61 9.41 4.79
CA PRO A 236 17.20 8.24 5.56
C PRO A 236 15.67 8.11 5.74
N LEU A 237 14.92 9.22 5.71
CA LEU A 237 13.46 9.23 5.71
C LEU A 237 12.93 9.18 4.27
N SER A 238 12.31 8.06 3.88
CA SER A 238 11.85 7.86 2.50
C SER A 238 10.32 7.96 2.38
N ALA A 239 9.84 8.60 1.31
CA ALA A 239 8.43 8.53 0.89
C ALA A 239 8.15 7.35 -0.06
N GLU A 240 9.18 6.65 -0.53
CA GLU A 240 9.03 5.53 -1.47
C GLU A 240 8.43 4.31 -0.76
N PRO A 241 7.31 3.74 -1.23
CA PRO A 241 6.70 2.59 -0.60
C PRO A 241 7.41 1.27 -0.96
N GLU A 242 7.34 0.28 -0.07
CA GLU A 242 7.53 -1.13 -0.43
C GLU A 242 6.22 -1.67 -1.03
N LEU A 243 6.32 -2.37 -2.16
CA LEU A 243 5.18 -2.94 -2.86
C LEU A 243 5.13 -4.45 -2.70
N LYS A 244 3.92 -5.00 -2.57
CA LYS A 244 3.65 -6.43 -2.67
C LYS A 244 2.38 -6.66 -3.46
N MET A 245 2.48 -7.47 -4.51
CA MET A 245 1.35 -7.88 -5.34
C MET A 245 1.09 -9.37 -5.17
N VAL A 246 -0.19 -9.75 -5.07
CA VAL A 246 -0.63 -11.15 -5.07
C VAL A 246 -1.85 -11.32 -5.97
N THR A 247 -2.02 -12.52 -6.50
CA THR A 247 -3.27 -12.92 -7.15
C THR A 247 -4.21 -13.50 -6.09
N LEU A 248 -5.38 -12.87 -5.97
CA LEU A 248 -6.50 -13.32 -5.17
C LEU A 248 -7.11 -14.60 -5.75
N SER A 249 -7.57 -15.44 -4.85
CA SER A 249 -8.19 -16.73 -5.10
C SER A 249 -9.42 -16.88 -4.21
N LYS A 250 -10.24 -17.89 -4.46
CA LYS A 250 -11.38 -18.24 -3.61
C LYS A 250 -11.02 -18.59 -2.16
N ASP A 251 -9.73 -18.79 -1.89
CA ASP A 251 -9.20 -19.09 -0.56
C ASP A 251 -8.95 -17.83 0.26
N ASP A 252 -8.94 -16.66 -0.39
CA ASP A 252 -8.78 -15.36 0.23
C ASP A 252 -10.15 -14.86 0.72
N GLU A 253 -10.27 -14.63 2.03
CA GLU A 253 -11.56 -14.34 2.67
C GLU A 253 -11.75 -12.83 2.89
N PHE A 254 -10.71 -12.16 3.38
CA PHE A 254 -10.74 -10.75 3.67
C PHE A 254 -9.34 -10.14 3.78
N LEU A 255 -9.25 -8.83 3.53
CA LEU A 255 -8.07 -8.00 3.78
C LEU A 255 -8.36 -7.03 4.92
N ILE A 256 -7.46 -6.96 5.89
CA ILE A 256 -7.42 -5.96 6.97
C ILE A 256 -6.27 -5.00 6.67
N ILE A 257 -6.54 -3.70 6.75
CA ILE A 257 -5.52 -2.65 6.74
C ILE A 257 -5.76 -1.73 7.94
N GLY A 258 -4.70 -1.27 8.61
CA GLY A 258 -4.82 -0.43 9.81
C GLY A 258 -3.50 0.21 10.25
N SER A 259 -3.59 1.17 11.17
CA SER A 259 -2.47 1.84 11.84
C SER A 259 -1.94 1.05 13.04
N ASP A 260 -0.87 1.56 13.65
CA ASP A 260 -0.24 0.94 14.82
C ASP A 260 -1.20 0.81 16.01
N GLY A 261 -2.21 1.67 16.12
CA GLY A 261 -3.26 1.61 17.14
C GLY A 261 -4.00 0.26 17.19
N VAL A 262 -4.04 -0.48 16.08
CA VAL A 262 -4.51 -1.87 16.04
C VAL A 262 -3.34 -2.85 16.16
N TRP A 263 -2.29 -2.66 15.37
CA TRP A 263 -1.23 -3.66 15.19
C TRP A 263 -0.23 -3.77 16.34
N ASP A 264 -0.18 -2.78 17.23
CA ASP A 264 0.56 -2.86 18.50
C ASP A 264 -0.20 -3.70 19.54
N SER A 265 -1.52 -3.91 19.36
CA SER A 265 -2.36 -4.72 20.27
C SER A 265 -2.63 -6.14 19.74
N PHE A 266 -2.67 -6.31 18.41
CA PHE A 266 -2.99 -7.58 17.76
C PHE A 266 -1.83 -8.06 16.89
N SER A 267 -1.46 -9.34 17.06
CA SER A 267 -0.66 -10.02 16.04
C SER A 267 -1.49 -10.20 14.77
N SER A 268 -0.82 -10.30 13.63
CA SER A 268 -1.46 -10.52 12.32
C SER A 268 -2.38 -11.75 12.34
N GLN A 269 -2.00 -12.82 13.04
CA GLN A 269 -2.80 -14.05 13.17
C GLN A 269 -3.97 -13.94 14.16
N ASN A 270 -3.90 -13.08 15.18
CA ASN A 270 -5.04 -12.86 16.08
C ASN A 270 -6.13 -11.98 15.44
N ALA A 271 -5.75 -11.16 14.47
CA ALA A 271 -6.69 -10.30 13.73
C ALA A 271 -7.50 -11.07 12.66
N VAL A 272 -7.02 -12.26 12.26
CA VAL A 272 -7.67 -13.18 11.31
C VAL A 272 -8.45 -14.25 12.08
#